data_AF-A0A660S934-F1
#
_entry.id   AF-A0A660S934-F1
#
_cell.length_a   1.000
_cell.length_b   1.000
_cell.length_c   1.000
_cell.angle_alpha   90.00
_cell.angle_beta   90.00
_cell.angle_gamma   90.00
#
_symmetry.space_group_name_H-M   'P 1'
#
loop_
_entity.id
_entity.type
_entity.pdbx_description
1 polymer ?
#
loop_
_entity_poly.entity_id
_entity_poly.type
_entity_poly.pdbx_seq_one_letter_code
_entity_poly.pdbx_strand_id
1 'polypeptide(L)'
;MYVWSNNASISQSVLLFRRCFAISLLSSLPSIFRFPPFNISIYIHIAKLNRLKIANFCDKNIIMEKWKKEYVKSIRDTDNLPDYFSELNFREIRQVAEKYPFFANRYYVELASKHPEIKSVIIPDKRELEDEKGLEDPLGEERDSPVPGIVHRYPDRVLFLVHNVCPIHCRYCTRKRILGKKVNFGRHTWDKCIEYIKNHKEIFDVLISGGDPLLLNNSDLKYLIENLKKIKHVGLIRIGTRVPSAFPIRIDNDLITLLSNFLPIYINIHFVHPAEITREVENACLSLSGAGIILGAQIVLLKGINDDPGILKVLLKKLLNIGVKPYAIFHPDNTKGTSHFRLDIEKGISIIHSLRGYISGMAIPHYMVDLYPGGGKVEICYNYIKSRKGDTYGIENYKGELFEYR
;
A
#
# COMPACT_ATOMS: atom_id res chain seq x y z
N MET A 1 -29.93 12.49 29.03
CA MET A 1 -30.78 13.52 28.39
C MET A 1 -29.96 14.79 28.29
N TYR A 2 -29.49 15.14 27.09
CA TYR A 2 -29.36 16.49 26.52
C TYR A 2 -28.53 16.36 25.24
N VAL A 3 -29.21 16.55 24.12
CA VAL A 3 -28.71 16.53 22.74
C VAL A 3 -28.08 17.88 22.44
N TRP A 4 -26.86 17.92 21.91
CA TRP A 4 -26.32 19.10 21.22
C TRP A 4 -25.69 18.67 19.88
N SER A 5 -26.43 18.92 18.82
CA SER A 5 -25.93 19.20 17.48
C SER A 5 -25.19 20.54 17.50
N ASN A 6 -24.02 20.66 16.86
CA ASN A 6 -23.76 21.74 15.90
C ASN A 6 -22.35 21.68 15.28
N ASN A 7 -22.37 21.78 13.94
CA ASN A 7 -21.31 22.32 13.10
C ASN A 7 -20.86 23.70 13.61
N ALA A 8 -19.57 23.91 13.85
CA ALA A 8 -18.88 25.18 13.55
C ALA A 8 -17.38 25.18 13.95
N SER A 9 -16.60 25.85 13.10
CA SER A 9 -15.37 26.60 13.42
C SER A 9 -13.99 26.00 13.04
N ILE A 10 -13.80 25.82 11.73
CA ILE A 10 -12.49 26.06 11.07
C ILE A 10 -12.13 27.58 11.06
N SER A 11 -13.00 28.46 11.57
CA SER A 11 -12.83 29.91 11.53
C SER A 11 -11.99 30.53 12.66
N GLN A 12 -11.76 29.85 13.79
CA GLN A 12 -11.04 30.45 14.93
C GLN A 12 -9.51 30.32 14.82
N SER A 13 -8.99 29.24 14.23
CA SER A 13 -7.53 29.02 14.07
C SER A 13 -6.91 29.97 13.03
N VAL A 14 -7.67 30.36 12.01
CA VAL A 14 -7.23 31.30 10.96
C VAL A 14 -7.20 32.76 11.48
N LEU A 15 -8.02 33.08 12.49
CA LEU A 15 -8.05 34.41 13.11
C LEU A 15 -6.87 34.64 14.07
N LEU A 16 -6.41 33.60 14.79
CA LEU A 16 -5.22 33.70 15.64
C LEU A 16 -3.93 33.90 14.83
N PHE A 17 -3.79 33.23 13.68
CA PHE A 17 -2.61 33.38 12.82
C PHE A 17 -2.52 34.78 12.18
N ARG A 18 -3.67 35.43 11.93
CA ARG A 18 -3.74 36.79 11.36
C ARG A 18 -3.32 37.89 12.34
N ARG A 19 -3.48 37.68 13.66
CA ARG A 19 -3.08 38.68 14.67
C ARG A 19 -1.57 38.66 14.96
N CYS A 20 -0.93 37.50 14.96
CA CYS A 20 0.51 37.41 15.25
C CYS A 20 1.40 37.92 14.10
N PHE A 21 1.00 37.75 12.84
CA PHE A 21 1.80 38.18 11.69
C PHE A 21 1.70 39.68 11.39
N ALA A 22 0.59 40.32 11.78
CA ALA A 22 0.44 41.78 11.64
C ALA A 22 1.33 42.57 12.63
N ILE A 23 1.69 41.96 13.77
CA ILE A 23 2.53 42.60 14.79
C ILE A 23 4.02 42.54 14.42
N SER A 24 4.49 41.49 13.70
CA SER A 24 5.92 41.41 13.34
C SER A 24 6.32 42.38 12.22
N LEU A 25 5.43 42.67 11.26
CA LEU A 25 5.73 43.61 10.16
C LEU A 25 5.78 45.09 10.58
N LEU A 26 5.18 45.45 11.73
CA LEU A 26 5.22 46.83 12.24
C LEU A 26 6.52 47.15 12.99
N SER A 27 7.35 46.14 13.29
CA SER A 27 8.61 46.31 14.04
C SER A 27 9.84 46.57 13.16
N SER A 28 9.70 46.55 11.83
CA SER A 28 10.82 46.61 10.89
C SER A 28 10.78 47.80 9.92
N LEU A 29 10.07 48.89 10.25
CA LEU A 29 10.08 50.13 9.45
C LEU A 29 10.88 51.24 10.15
N PRO A 30 11.80 51.94 9.44
CA PRO A 30 12.62 52.99 10.03
C PRO A 30 11.77 54.20 10.43
N SER A 31 12.20 54.88 11.50
CA SER A 31 11.50 55.95 12.24
C SER A 31 11.42 57.30 11.53
N ILE A 32 11.12 57.33 10.23
CA ILE A 32 10.94 58.55 9.46
C ILE A 32 9.66 58.38 8.65
N PHE A 33 8.50 58.73 9.21
CA PHE A 33 7.29 59.19 8.50
C PHE A 33 6.18 59.46 9.52
N ARG A 34 6.04 60.73 9.95
CA ARG A 34 4.79 61.24 10.53
C ARG A 34 3.86 61.56 9.36
N PHE A 35 2.74 60.84 9.20
CA PHE A 35 1.72 61.15 8.20
C PHE A 35 0.49 61.85 8.81
N PRO A 36 -0.13 62.82 8.10
CA PRO A 36 -1.31 63.59 8.55
C PRO A 36 -2.63 62.79 8.34
N PRO A 37 -3.79 63.29 8.83
CA PRO A 37 -4.98 62.47 9.00
C PRO A 37 -5.75 62.21 7.70
N PHE A 38 -6.25 60.97 7.60
CA PHE A 38 -7.39 60.50 6.80
C PHE A 38 -7.37 60.74 5.28
N ASN A 39 -6.89 59.73 4.55
CA ASN A 39 -7.40 59.43 3.22
C ASN A 39 -7.63 57.91 3.06
N ILE A 40 -8.84 57.46 3.44
CA ILE A 40 -9.26 56.05 3.43
C ILE A 40 -9.10 55.40 2.04
N SER A 41 -9.17 56.20 0.97
CA SER A 41 -9.00 55.73 -0.42
C SER A 41 -7.62 55.10 -0.68
N ILE A 42 -6.55 55.69 -0.13
CA ILE A 42 -5.18 55.17 -0.29
C ILE A 42 -4.98 53.86 0.49
N TYR A 43 -5.53 53.75 1.70
CA TYR A 43 -5.50 52.50 2.48
C TYR A 43 -6.31 51.38 1.83
N ILE A 44 -7.46 51.69 1.21
CA ILE A 44 -8.24 50.70 0.44
C ILE A 44 -7.47 50.27 -0.81
N HIS A 45 -6.75 51.19 -1.47
CA HIS A 45 -5.96 50.87 -2.65
C HIS A 45 -4.72 50.03 -2.30
N ILE A 46 -4.01 50.36 -1.22
CA ILE A 46 -2.89 49.56 -0.69
C ILE A 46 -3.38 48.21 -0.15
N ALA A 47 -4.54 48.15 0.51
CA ALA A 47 -5.14 46.89 0.96
C ALA A 47 -5.66 46.03 -0.21
N LYS A 48 -6.14 46.64 -1.31
CA LYS A 48 -6.48 45.93 -2.56
C LYS A 48 -5.23 45.45 -3.29
N LEU A 49 -4.18 46.26 -3.38
CA LEU A 49 -2.90 45.89 -3.98
C LEU A 49 -2.19 44.80 -3.14
N ASN A 50 -2.28 44.86 -1.82
CA ASN A 50 -1.79 43.80 -0.93
C ASN A 50 -2.70 42.58 -0.94
N ARG A 51 -4.02 42.71 -1.08
CA ARG A 51 -4.91 41.55 -1.34
C ARG A 51 -4.62 40.89 -2.68
N LEU A 52 -4.33 41.66 -3.73
CA LEU A 52 -3.95 41.15 -5.04
C LEU A 52 -2.54 40.56 -5.04
N LYS A 53 -1.59 41.14 -4.30
CA LYS A 53 -0.26 40.54 -4.09
C LYS A 53 -0.34 39.30 -3.21
N ILE A 54 -1.14 39.27 -2.15
CA ILE A 54 -1.37 38.10 -1.29
C ILE A 54 -2.17 37.04 -2.03
N ALA A 55 -3.17 37.40 -2.85
CA ALA A 55 -3.87 36.48 -3.74
C ALA A 55 -2.90 35.91 -4.78
N ASN A 56 -2.06 36.74 -5.42
CA ASN A 56 -1.03 36.27 -6.35
C ASN A 56 0.15 35.54 -5.65
N PHE A 57 0.34 35.69 -4.34
CA PHE A 57 1.34 34.97 -3.54
C PHE A 57 0.75 33.67 -2.94
N CYS A 58 -0.56 33.62 -2.70
CA CYS A 58 -1.32 32.42 -2.35
C CYS A 58 -1.63 31.56 -3.59
N ASP A 59 -1.89 32.16 -4.75
CA ASP A 59 -2.07 31.46 -6.04
C ASP A 59 -0.74 30.92 -6.58
N LYS A 60 0.39 31.49 -6.10
CA LYS A 60 1.73 30.90 -6.27
C LYS A 60 2.06 29.81 -5.25
N ASN A 61 1.14 29.43 -4.36
CA ASN A 61 1.35 28.42 -3.33
C ASN A 61 0.30 27.28 -3.37
N ILE A 62 0.80 26.10 -3.75
CA ILE A 62 0.18 24.76 -3.71
C ILE A 62 -0.82 24.47 -4.84
N ILE A 63 -0.28 24.28 -6.06
CA ILE A 63 -0.93 23.37 -7.01
C ILE A 63 -0.89 21.99 -6.37
N MET A 64 -1.98 21.60 -5.70
CA MET A 64 -2.08 20.26 -5.12
C MET A 64 -1.91 19.23 -6.23
N GLU A 65 -0.96 18.30 -6.04
CA GLU A 65 -0.63 17.23 -6.98
C GLU A 65 -1.90 16.48 -7.40
N LYS A 66 -1.96 16.10 -8.69
CA LYS A 66 -3.16 15.51 -9.30
C LYS A 66 -3.65 14.27 -8.52
N TRP A 67 -2.73 13.40 -8.12
CA TRP A 67 -3.09 12.20 -7.36
C TRP A 67 -3.69 12.52 -5.99
N LYS A 68 -3.24 13.59 -5.30
CA LYS A 68 -3.82 14.02 -4.01
C LYS A 68 -5.25 14.50 -4.18
N LYS A 69 -5.54 15.25 -5.26
CA LYS A 69 -6.91 15.65 -5.64
C LYS A 69 -7.81 14.45 -5.84
N GLU A 70 -7.35 13.41 -6.54
CA GLU A 70 -8.12 12.19 -6.73
C GLU A 70 -8.25 11.36 -5.44
N TYR A 71 -7.20 11.34 -4.60
CA TYR A 71 -7.22 10.60 -3.34
C TYR A 71 -8.24 11.14 -2.34
N VAL A 72 -8.40 12.47 -2.25
CA VAL A 72 -9.42 13.10 -1.37
C VAL A 72 -10.84 12.67 -1.74
N LYS A 73 -11.10 12.40 -3.02
CA LYS A 73 -12.40 11.96 -3.56
C LYS A 73 -12.70 10.47 -3.31
N SER A 74 -11.83 9.75 -2.59
CA SER A 74 -12.03 8.34 -2.24
C SER A 74 -13.27 8.14 -1.37
N ILE A 75 -13.90 6.98 -1.54
CA ILE A 75 -15.14 6.57 -0.91
C ILE A 75 -14.81 5.88 0.42
N ARG A 76 -15.56 6.23 1.47
CA ARG A 76 -15.34 5.76 2.86
C ARG A 76 -16.56 5.10 3.48
N ASP A 77 -17.71 5.24 2.85
CA ASP A 77 -19.00 4.80 3.34
C ASP A 77 -19.86 4.38 2.14
N THR A 78 -21.01 3.78 2.45
CA THR A 78 -21.99 3.37 1.45
C THR A 78 -22.68 4.54 0.77
N ASP A 79 -22.74 5.70 1.43
CA ASP A 79 -23.55 6.83 0.99
C ASP A 79 -22.96 7.51 -0.25
N ASN A 80 -21.66 7.31 -0.45
CA ASN A 80 -20.93 7.81 -1.61
C ASN A 80 -20.62 6.72 -2.66
N LEU A 81 -21.16 5.50 -2.52
CA LEU A 81 -21.03 4.46 -3.55
C LEU A 81 -21.91 4.82 -4.77
N PRO A 82 -21.40 4.68 -6.00
CA PRO A 82 -22.19 4.94 -7.21
C PRO A 82 -23.41 4.01 -7.36
N ASP A 83 -24.44 4.47 -8.07
CA ASP A 83 -25.73 3.79 -8.25
C ASP A 83 -25.65 2.37 -8.82
N TYR A 84 -24.59 2.04 -9.55
CA TYR A 84 -24.33 0.70 -10.06
C TYR A 84 -23.92 -0.32 -8.98
N PHE A 85 -23.93 0.08 -7.71
CA PHE A 85 -23.86 -0.78 -6.52
C PHE A 85 -25.18 -0.82 -5.73
N SER A 86 -26.28 -0.30 -6.29
CA SER A 86 -27.58 -0.25 -5.62
C SER A 86 -28.17 -1.63 -5.29
N GLU A 87 -27.68 -2.70 -5.91
CA GLU A 87 -28.04 -4.07 -5.59
C GLU A 87 -27.44 -4.57 -4.27
N LEU A 88 -26.45 -3.87 -3.72
CA LEU A 88 -25.77 -4.27 -2.50
C LEU A 88 -26.62 -3.99 -1.26
N ASN A 89 -26.49 -4.88 -0.26
CA ASN A 89 -27.11 -4.65 1.03
C ASN A 89 -26.29 -3.63 1.85
N PHE A 90 -26.59 -2.34 1.68
CA PHE A 90 -25.88 -1.26 2.39
C PHE A 90 -26.00 -1.35 3.91
N ARG A 91 -27.05 -1.97 4.45
CA ARG A 91 -27.17 -2.19 5.90
C ARG A 91 -26.08 -3.15 6.39
N GLU A 92 -25.90 -4.28 5.71
CA GLU A 92 -24.85 -5.25 6.05
C GLU A 92 -23.45 -4.65 5.87
N ILE A 93 -23.23 -3.93 4.77
CA ILE A 93 -21.95 -3.25 4.52
C ILE A 93 -21.60 -2.29 5.65
N ARG A 94 -22.56 -1.47 6.11
CA ARG A 94 -22.35 -0.55 7.24
C ARG A 94 -22.01 -1.28 8.53
N GLN A 95 -22.73 -2.37 8.85
CA GLN A 95 -22.44 -3.18 10.04
C GLN A 95 -21.02 -3.75 10.02
N VAL A 96 -20.56 -4.24 8.87
CA VAL A 96 -19.18 -4.73 8.74
C VAL A 96 -18.18 -3.57 8.82
N ALA A 97 -18.50 -2.42 8.22
CA ALA A 97 -17.63 -1.24 8.19
C ALA A 97 -17.42 -0.60 9.57
N GLU A 98 -18.35 -0.77 10.52
CA GLU A 98 -18.18 -0.37 11.92
C GLU A 98 -16.97 -1.06 12.58
N LYS A 99 -16.76 -2.35 12.25
CA LYS A 99 -15.62 -3.12 12.75
C LYS A 99 -14.39 -3.02 11.85
N TYR A 100 -14.59 -3.07 10.54
CA TYR A 100 -13.54 -3.12 9.53
C TYR A 100 -13.77 -2.04 8.46
N PRO A 101 -13.20 -0.83 8.66
CA PRO A 101 -13.52 0.34 7.85
C PRO A 101 -13.40 0.10 6.36
N PHE A 102 -14.40 0.56 5.61
CA PHE A 102 -14.37 0.59 4.16
C PHE A 102 -13.57 1.80 3.66
N PHE A 103 -12.74 1.59 2.63
CA PHE A 103 -12.04 2.67 1.94
C PHE A 103 -11.65 2.20 0.54
N ALA A 104 -12.02 2.96 -0.49
CA ALA A 104 -11.51 2.74 -1.84
C ALA A 104 -11.49 4.03 -2.65
N ASN A 105 -10.42 4.22 -3.43
CA ASN A 105 -10.37 5.31 -4.39
C ASN A 105 -11.30 5.06 -5.59
N ARG A 106 -11.70 6.13 -6.29
CA ARG A 106 -12.68 6.05 -7.38
C ARG A 106 -12.24 5.19 -8.56
N TYR A 107 -10.94 5.19 -8.88
CA TYR A 107 -10.41 4.35 -9.96
C TYR A 107 -10.65 2.86 -9.67
N TYR A 108 -10.37 2.42 -8.45
CA TYR A 108 -10.56 1.01 -8.09
C TYR A 108 -12.04 0.65 -7.92
N VAL A 109 -12.87 1.60 -7.48
CA VAL A 109 -14.34 1.43 -7.41
C VAL A 109 -14.94 1.26 -8.81
N GLU A 110 -14.48 2.03 -9.80
CA GLU A 110 -14.89 1.87 -11.19
C GLU A 110 -14.43 0.53 -11.77
N LEU A 111 -13.23 0.06 -11.41
CA LEU A 111 -12.79 -1.28 -11.80
C LEU A 111 -13.66 -2.38 -11.17
N ALA A 112 -14.00 -2.23 -9.89
CA ALA A 112 -14.85 -3.16 -9.14
C ALA A 112 -16.29 -3.23 -9.69
N SER A 113 -16.79 -2.19 -10.36
CA SER A 113 -18.13 -2.20 -10.95
C SER A 113 -18.24 -3.14 -12.15
N LYS A 114 -17.11 -3.39 -12.83
CA LYS A 114 -17.02 -4.19 -14.06
C LYS A 114 -16.65 -5.65 -13.78
N HIS A 115 -16.13 -5.95 -12.57
CA HIS A 115 -15.55 -7.24 -12.24
C HIS A 115 -15.95 -7.70 -10.83
N PRO A 116 -16.75 -8.78 -10.68
CA PRO A 116 -17.21 -9.26 -9.37
C PRO A 116 -16.07 -9.74 -8.46
N GLU A 117 -14.98 -10.27 -9.03
CA GLU A 117 -13.79 -10.68 -8.29
C GLU A 117 -13.10 -9.46 -7.65
N ILE A 118 -13.03 -8.35 -8.38
CA ILE A 118 -12.49 -7.08 -7.88
C ILE A 118 -13.44 -6.43 -6.88
N LYS A 119 -14.77 -6.54 -7.09
CA LYS A 119 -15.78 -6.11 -6.11
C LYS A 119 -15.52 -6.75 -4.74
N SER A 120 -15.25 -8.05 -4.73
CA SER A 120 -14.96 -8.82 -3.51
C SER A 120 -13.66 -8.39 -2.80
N VAL A 121 -12.74 -7.70 -3.48
CA VAL A 121 -11.52 -7.16 -2.87
C VAL A 121 -11.79 -5.97 -1.96
N ILE A 122 -12.81 -5.15 -2.23
CA ILE A 122 -13.04 -3.88 -1.52
C ILE A 122 -14.40 -3.78 -0.82
N ILE A 123 -15.43 -4.49 -1.26
CA ILE A 123 -16.77 -4.37 -0.67
C ILE A 123 -16.84 -5.23 0.60
N PRO A 124 -17.20 -4.64 1.76
CA PRO A 124 -17.39 -5.39 2.99
C PRO A 124 -18.43 -6.52 2.85
N ASP A 125 -18.13 -7.67 3.43
CA ASP A 125 -18.98 -8.85 3.41
C ASP A 125 -19.38 -9.27 4.83
N LYS A 126 -20.63 -9.67 5.02
CA LYS A 126 -21.16 -10.08 6.34
C LYS A 126 -20.36 -11.24 6.95
N ARG A 127 -19.82 -12.15 6.13
CA ARG A 127 -18.99 -13.28 6.57
C ARG A 127 -17.73 -12.84 7.31
N GLU A 128 -17.31 -11.59 7.17
CA GLU A 128 -16.21 -11.02 7.95
C GLU A 128 -16.52 -10.94 9.46
N LEU A 129 -17.79 -10.82 9.83
CA LEU A 129 -18.22 -10.78 11.23
C LEU A 129 -18.39 -12.18 11.83
N GLU A 130 -18.52 -13.20 10.98
CA GLU A 130 -18.77 -14.60 11.34
C GLU A 130 -17.47 -15.39 11.60
N ASP A 131 -16.31 -14.77 11.40
CA ASP A 131 -15.02 -15.41 11.60
C ASP A 131 -14.64 -15.50 13.08
N GLU A 132 -14.90 -16.64 13.71
CA GLU A 132 -14.57 -16.90 15.11
C GLU A 132 -13.10 -17.31 15.32
N LYS A 133 -12.46 -17.96 14.33
CA LYS A 133 -11.15 -18.62 14.47
C LYS A 133 -9.96 -17.81 13.97
N GLY A 134 -10.19 -16.72 13.26
CA GLY A 134 -9.12 -15.83 12.82
C GLY A 134 -8.40 -15.14 13.99
N LEU A 135 -7.16 -14.76 13.74
CA LEU A 135 -6.25 -14.10 14.69
C LEU A 135 -6.13 -12.61 14.34
N GLU A 136 -6.01 -11.74 15.33
CA GLU A 136 -5.79 -10.30 15.10
C GLU A 136 -4.40 -10.02 14.49
N ASP A 137 -3.38 -10.75 14.97
CA ASP A 137 -2.01 -10.71 14.47
C ASP A 137 -1.55 -12.13 14.08
N PRO A 138 -2.02 -12.67 12.93
CA PRO A 138 -1.71 -14.04 12.50
C PRO A 138 -0.23 -14.22 12.14
N LEU A 139 0.49 -13.11 11.95
CA LEU A 139 1.89 -13.11 11.62
C LEU A 139 2.76 -12.93 12.87
N GLY A 140 2.24 -12.48 14.01
CA GLY A 140 3.06 -12.16 15.19
C GLY A 140 3.98 -10.97 14.98
N GLU A 141 3.56 -9.98 14.18
CA GLU A 141 4.34 -8.76 13.90
C GLU A 141 4.62 -7.95 15.15
N GLU A 142 3.66 -7.88 16.09
CA GLU A 142 3.83 -7.10 17.33
C GLU A 142 4.85 -7.76 18.27
N ARG A 143 4.87 -9.09 18.30
CA ARG A 143 5.85 -9.87 19.07
C ARG A 143 7.27 -9.63 18.56
N ASP A 144 7.45 -9.58 17.24
CA ASP A 144 8.75 -9.41 16.58
C ASP A 144 9.10 -7.91 16.40
N SER A 145 8.51 -7.02 17.20
CA SER A 145 8.68 -5.56 17.08
C SER A 145 9.59 -4.98 18.17
N PRO A 146 10.93 -4.91 17.96
CA PRO A 146 11.86 -4.39 18.95
C PRO A 146 11.71 -2.88 19.18
N VAL A 147 11.26 -2.15 18.16
CA VAL A 147 10.85 -0.73 18.25
C VAL A 147 9.57 -0.53 17.45
N PRO A 148 8.63 0.32 17.89
CA PRO A 148 7.40 0.58 17.15
C PRO A 148 7.69 1.02 15.70
N GLY A 149 7.24 0.21 14.74
CA GLY A 149 7.46 0.43 13.32
C GLY A 149 8.52 -0.47 12.69
N ILE A 150 9.30 -1.23 13.47
CA ILE A 150 10.16 -2.30 12.97
C ILE A 150 9.55 -3.65 13.31
N VAL A 151 9.55 -4.58 12.36
CA VAL A 151 9.37 -6.01 12.60
C VAL A 151 10.68 -6.68 12.17
N HIS A 152 11.41 -7.26 13.14
CA HIS A 152 12.70 -7.92 12.93
C HIS A 152 12.60 -9.40 13.26
N ARG A 153 12.09 -10.17 12.30
CA ARG A 153 11.90 -11.62 12.43
C ARG A 153 13.09 -12.44 11.97
N TYR A 154 13.68 -12.02 10.86
CA TYR A 154 14.72 -12.78 10.18
C TYR A 154 16.09 -12.20 10.52
N PRO A 155 17.16 -13.01 10.46
CA PRO A 155 18.47 -12.58 10.94
C PRO A 155 19.04 -11.32 10.27
N ASP A 156 18.74 -11.08 8.99
CA ASP A 156 19.43 -10.07 8.17
C ASP A 156 18.49 -9.00 7.59
N ARG A 157 17.22 -8.97 8.01
CA ARG A 157 16.24 -8.10 7.36
C ARG A 157 15.09 -7.67 8.25
N VAL A 158 14.64 -6.46 7.99
CA VAL A 158 13.53 -5.83 8.72
C VAL A 158 12.42 -5.39 7.80
N LEU A 159 11.21 -5.45 8.32
CA LEU A 159 10.05 -4.77 7.78
C LEU A 159 9.89 -3.44 8.53
N PHE A 160 9.96 -2.34 7.79
CA PHE A 160 9.86 -0.97 8.31
C PHE A 160 8.49 -0.38 7.95
N LEU A 161 7.57 -0.36 8.92
CA LEU A 161 6.25 0.22 8.81
C LEU A 161 6.35 1.74 8.94
N VAL A 162 6.14 2.45 7.83
CA VAL A 162 6.33 3.92 7.75
C VAL A 162 5.02 4.68 7.62
N HIS A 163 3.91 4.00 7.38
CA HIS A 163 2.61 4.62 7.12
C HIS A 163 1.46 3.69 7.51
N ASN A 164 0.26 4.21 7.73
CA ASN A 164 -0.95 3.43 8.03
C ASN A 164 -2.11 3.71 7.06
N VAL A 165 -1.86 4.44 5.97
CA VAL A 165 -2.87 4.78 4.96
C VAL A 165 -2.63 3.95 3.70
N CYS A 166 -3.72 3.49 3.07
CA CYS A 166 -3.69 2.64 1.88
C CYS A 166 -4.45 3.28 0.70
N PRO A 167 -4.17 2.86 -0.56
CA PRO A 167 -4.95 3.29 -1.72
C PRO A 167 -6.36 2.68 -1.74
N ILE A 168 -6.51 1.50 -1.14
CA ILE A 168 -7.76 0.77 -0.89
C ILE A 168 -7.62 -0.03 0.41
N HIS A 169 -8.72 -0.34 1.09
CA HIS A 169 -8.74 -1.33 2.17
C HIS A 169 -9.13 -2.69 1.60
N CYS A 170 -8.14 -3.54 1.35
CA CYS A 170 -8.38 -4.92 0.93
C CYS A 170 -9.15 -5.68 2.02
N ARG A 171 -10.24 -6.37 1.65
CA ARG A 171 -11.05 -7.15 2.61
C ARG A 171 -10.31 -8.35 3.19
N TYR A 172 -9.22 -8.78 2.55
CA TYR A 172 -8.30 -9.83 2.99
C TYR A 172 -7.00 -9.29 3.62
N CYS A 173 -6.94 -8.00 4.01
CA CYS A 173 -5.71 -7.40 4.55
C CYS A 173 -5.20 -8.13 5.81
N THR A 174 -3.93 -8.52 5.82
CA THR A 174 -3.26 -9.20 6.94
C THR A 174 -3.16 -8.33 8.19
N ARG A 175 -3.16 -7.00 8.00
CA ARG A 175 -3.14 -5.98 9.06
C ARG A 175 -4.53 -5.40 9.34
N LYS A 176 -5.59 -6.20 9.14
CA LYS A 176 -6.99 -5.78 9.35
C LYS A 176 -7.20 -5.11 10.71
N ARG A 177 -6.54 -5.60 11.76
CA ARG A 177 -6.59 -5.09 13.15
C ARG A 177 -6.22 -3.60 13.31
N ILE A 178 -5.45 -3.02 12.40
CA ILE A 178 -5.01 -1.61 12.46
C ILE A 178 -5.63 -0.72 11.36
N LEU A 179 -6.49 -1.28 10.49
CA LEU A 179 -7.15 -0.50 9.44
C LEU A 179 -7.99 0.63 10.04
N GLY A 180 -7.84 1.84 9.50
CA GLY A 180 -8.54 3.04 9.95
C GLY A 180 -8.15 3.54 11.35
N LYS A 181 -7.25 2.85 12.06
CA LYS A 181 -6.75 3.32 13.36
C LYS A 181 -5.67 4.38 13.16
N LYS A 182 -5.68 5.41 14.01
CA LYS A 182 -4.60 6.40 14.07
C LYS A 182 -3.37 5.73 14.69
N VAL A 183 -2.39 5.39 13.85
CA VAL A 183 -1.08 4.90 14.30
C VAL A 183 -0.06 6.00 14.03
N ASN A 184 0.77 6.31 15.01
CA ASN A 184 1.72 7.42 14.90
C ASN A 184 2.98 6.99 14.14
N PHE A 185 2.88 7.00 12.82
CA PHE A 185 4.02 6.91 11.91
C PHE A 185 4.42 8.33 11.48
N GLY A 186 5.19 9.00 12.32
CA GLY A 186 5.76 10.32 12.04
C GLY A 186 7.27 10.30 12.10
N ARG A 187 7.88 11.45 11.78
CA ARG A 187 9.33 11.62 11.70
C ARG A 187 10.08 11.08 12.92
N HIS A 188 9.61 11.41 14.12
CA HIS A 188 10.19 10.91 15.37
C HIS A 188 10.17 9.38 15.49
N THR A 189 9.10 8.71 15.04
CA THR A 189 9.03 7.24 15.02
C THR A 189 10.00 6.67 13.98
N TRP A 190 10.07 7.28 12.80
CA TRP A 190 11.00 6.86 11.75
C TRP A 190 12.45 6.99 12.17
N ASP A 191 12.81 8.06 12.87
CA ASP A 191 14.18 8.30 13.34
C ASP A 191 14.62 7.20 14.32
N LYS A 192 13.73 6.77 15.22
CA LYS A 192 13.98 5.61 16.11
C LYS A 192 14.18 4.31 15.34
N CYS A 193 13.39 4.08 14.30
CA CYS A 193 13.51 2.90 13.45
C CYS A 193 14.82 2.90 12.64
N ILE A 194 15.19 4.06 12.08
CA ILE A 194 16.45 4.25 11.35
C ILE A 194 17.64 4.05 12.29
N GLU A 195 17.57 4.58 13.52
CA GLU A 195 18.61 4.38 14.53
C GLU A 195 18.73 2.91 14.94
N TYR A 196 17.61 2.20 15.11
CA TYR A 196 17.61 0.76 15.31
C TYR A 196 18.36 0.05 14.17
N ILE A 197 17.99 0.31 12.91
CA ILE A 197 18.64 -0.30 11.74
C ILE A 197 20.14 0.03 11.69
N LYS A 198 20.52 1.27 12.02
CA LYS A 198 21.91 1.71 12.05
C LYS A 198 22.75 0.99 13.09
N ASN A 199 22.16 0.62 14.22
CA ASN A 199 22.85 -0.06 15.33
C ASN A 199 22.92 -1.59 15.18
N HIS A 200 22.14 -2.18 14.27
CA HIS A 200 22.06 -3.62 14.03
C HIS A 200 22.74 -3.96 12.71
N LYS A 201 24.03 -4.34 12.77
CA LYS A 201 24.94 -4.47 11.61
C LYS A 201 24.65 -5.67 10.72
N GLU A 202 23.92 -6.64 11.23
CA GLU A 202 23.44 -7.81 10.53
C GLU A 202 22.36 -7.48 9.47
N ILE A 203 21.69 -6.33 9.59
CA ILE A 203 20.59 -5.94 8.70
C ILE A 203 21.11 -5.53 7.31
N PHE A 204 20.93 -6.41 6.35
CA PHE A 204 21.24 -6.18 4.94
C PHE A 204 20.03 -5.65 4.16
N ASP A 205 18.82 -6.17 4.42
CA ASP A 205 17.59 -5.88 3.65
C ASP A 205 16.55 -5.14 4.48
N VAL A 206 16.11 -3.98 3.97
CA VAL A 206 15.07 -3.15 4.58
C VAL A 206 13.87 -3.06 3.64
N LEU A 207 12.74 -3.64 4.07
CA LEU A 207 11.46 -3.54 3.37
C LEU A 207 10.62 -2.40 3.96
N ILE A 208 10.53 -1.29 3.25
CA ILE A 208 9.63 -0.17 3.56
C ILE A 208 8.19 -0.60 3.23
N SER A 209 7.30 -0.57 4.22
CA SER A 209 5.89 -0.99 4.11
C SER A 209 5.00 -0.28 5.14
N GLY A 210 3.89 -0.87 5.55
CA GLY A 210 2.89 -0.27 6.42
C GLY A 210 1.48 -0.52 5.90
N GLY A 211 0.72 0.56 5.79
CA GLY A 211 -0.35 0.68 4.81
C GLY A 211 0.26 0.68 3.41
N ASP A 212 0.54 1.85 2.85
CA ASP A 212 1.23 1.97 1.56
C ASP A 212 2.27 3.11 1.55
N PRO A 213 3.57 2.80 1.49
CA PRO A 213 4.63 3.81 1.49
C PRO A 213 4.57 4.77 0.31
N LEU A 214 4.04 4.34 -0.84
CA LEU A 214 3.95 5.20 -2.01
C LEU A 214 2.86 6.27 -1.87
N LEU A 215 2.01 6.24 -0.84
CA LEU A 215 1.12 7.35 -0.52
C LEU A 215 1.77 8.46 0.33
N LEU A 216 3.01 8.26 0.80
CA LEU A 216 3.79 9.34 1.40
C LEU A 216 4.09 10.43 0.35
N ASN A 217 4.26 11.66 0.83
CA ASN A 217 4.79 12.74 0.00
C ASN A 217 6.19 12.39 -0.49
N ASN A 218 6.56 12.86 -1.68
CA ASN A 218 7.89 12.64 -2.25
C ASN A 218 9.03 13.08 -1.29
N SER A 219 8.84 14.14 -0.51
CA SER A 219 9.81 14.58 0.51
C SER A 219 10.03 13.57 1.65
N ASP A 220 8.97 12.91 2.09
CA ASP A 220 9.02 11.93 3.18
C ASP A 220 9.62 10.62 2.69
N LEU A 221 9.22 10.17 1.49
CA LEU A 221 9.79 9.00 0.85
C LEU A 221 11.29 9.19 0.57
N LYS A 222 11.67 10.37 0.05
CA LYS A 222 13.07 10.78 -0.12
C LYS A 222 13.85 10.67 1.19
N TYR A 223 13.31 11.23 2.27
CA TYR A 223 13.96 11.18 3.57
C TYR A 223 14.25 9.75 4.02
N LEU A 224 13.25 8.86 3.95
CA LEU A 224 13.40 7.48 4.39
C LEU A 224 14.49 6.77 3.59
N ILE A 225 14.43 6.85 2.26
CA ILE A 225 15.39 6.18 1.37
C ILE A 225 16.80 6.76 1.55
N GLU A 226 16.95 8.09 1.62
CA GLU A 226 18.25 8.75 1.82
C GLU A 226 18.92 8.34 3.12
N ASN A 227 18.17 8.24 4.22
CA ASN A 227 18.76 7.86 5.50
C ASN A 227 19.12 6.39 5.56
N LEU A 228 18.32 5.52 4.94
CA LEU A 228 18.67 4.10 4.81
C LEU A 228 19.91 3.90 3.93
N LYS A 229 20.02 4.60 2.80
CA LYS A 229 21.20 4.54 1.91
C LYS A 229 22.50 5.03 2.57
N LYS A 230 22.42 5.89 3.60
CA LYS A 230 23.60 6.33 4.39
C LYS A 230 24.13 5.24 5.33
N ILE A 231 23.35 4.21 5.61
CA ILE A 231 23.74 3.12 6.50
C ILE A 231 24.56 2.11 5.71
N LYS A 232 25.88 2.06 5.98
CA LYS A 232 26.86 1.29 5.19
C LYS A 232 26.53 -0.20 5.00
N HIS A 233 25.91 -0.84 6.00
CA HIS A 233 25.61 -2.27 5.97
C HIS A 233 24.27 -2.62 5.31
N VAL A 234 23.40 -1.63 5.03
CA VAL A 234 22.15 -1.83 4.31
C VAL A 234 22.43 -1.92 2.81
N GLY A 235 22.42 -3.14 2.28
CA GLY A 235 22.68 -3.40 0.86
C GLY A 235 21.43 -3.43 -0.01
N LEU A 236 20.26 -3.68 0.57
CA LEU A 236 19.00 -3.82 -0.15
C LEU A 236 17.89 -2.98 0.46
N ILE A 237 17.24 -2.16 -0.36
CA ILE A 237 16.04 -1.41 0.00
C ILE A 237 14.91 -1.84 -0.92
N ARG A 238 13.79 -2.24 -0.32
CA ARG A 238 12.60 -2.68 -1.03
C ARG A 238 11.38 -1.91 -0.56
N ILE A 239 10.39 -1.73 -1.45
CA ILE A 239 9.12 -1.09 -1.13
C ILE A 239 8.00 -2.07 -1.40
N GLY A 240 7.18 -2.36 -0.39
CA GLY A 240 5.93 -3.12 -0.55
C GLY A 240 4.78 -2.15 -0.76
N THR A 241 4.07 -2.26 -1.89
CA THR A 241 3.02 -1.30 -2.28
C THR A 241 1.89 -1.96 -3.07
N ARG A 242 0.68 -1.40 -2.96
CA ARG A 242 -0.50 -1.72 -3.77
C ARG A 242 -0.75 -0.64 -4.84
N VAL A 243 -0.10 0.53 -4.72
CA VAL A 243 -0.36 1.72 -5.54
C VAL A 243 -0.39 1.46 -7.04
N PRO A 244 0.59 0.80 -7.69
CA PRO A 244 0.52 0.59 -9.14
C PRO A 244 -0.76 -0.15 -9.58
N SER A 245 -1.16 -1.19 -8.85
CA SER A 245 -2.35 -1.99 -9.16
C SER A 245 -3.68 -1.31 -8.78
N ALA A 246 -3.66 -0.38 -7.81
CA ALA A 246 -4.89 0.13 -7.19
C ALA A 246 -5.10 1.64 -7.32
N PHE A 247 -4.05 2.40 -7.59
CA PHE A 247 -4.08 3.86 -7.71
C PHE A 247 -2.94 4.36 -8.61
N PRO A 248 -2.89 3.92 -9.89
CA PRO A 248 -1.75 4.13 -10.79
C PRO A 248 -1.44 5.62 -11.05
N ILE A 249 -2.40 6.53 -10.86
CA ILE A 249 -2.19 7.98 -11.01
C ILE A 249 -1.11 8.55 -10.07
N ARG A 250 -0.78 7.85 -8.96
CA ARG A 250 0.31 8.22 -8.07
C ARG A 250 1.70 7.99 -8.68
N ILE A 251 1.79 7.13 -9.70
CA ILE A 251 3.03 6.86 -10.45
C ILE A 251 3.17 7.95 -11.53
N ASP A 252 3.61 9.13 -11.08
CA ASP A 252 3.92 10.27 -11.92
C ASP A 252 5.43 10.41 -12.16
N ASN A 253 5.80 11.33 -13.05
CA ASN A 253 7.21 11.58 -13.39
C ASN A 253 8.03 11.99 -12.17
N ASP A 254 7.46 12.78 -11.24
CA ASP A 254 8.18 13.23 -10.06
C ASP A 254 8.54 12.07 -9.13
N LEU A 255 7.62 11.10 -8.94
CA LEU A 255 7.90 9.89 -8.19
C LEU A 255 8.94 9.01 -8.89
N ILE A 256 8.79 8.81 -10.20
CA ILE A 256 9.71 7.98 -10.98
C ILE A 256 11.12 8.56 -10.92
N THR A 257 11.27 9.88 -11.15
CA THR A 257 12.55 10.59 -11.04
C THR A 257 13.11 10.53 -9.62
N LEU A 258 12.27 10.66 -8.59
CA LEU A 258 12.73 10.51 -7.21
C LEU A 258 13.35 9.12 -6.98
N LEU A 259 12.64 8.06 -7.36
CA LEU A 259 13.06 6.68 -7.09
C LEU A 259 14.29 6.29 -7.93
N SER A 260 14.40 6.75 -9.17
CA SER A 260 15.55 6.46 -10.04
C SER A 260 16.87 7.06 -9.54
N ASN A 261 16.82 8.12 -8.72
CA ASN A 261 18.01 8.69 -8.08
C ASN A 261 18.61 7.79 -6.99
N PHE A 262 17.93 6.72 -6.58
CA PHE A 262 18.34 5.86 -5.48
C PHE A 262 18.54 4.40 -5.88
N LEU A 263 18.73 4.11 -7.17
CA LEU A 263 18.94 2.73 -7.64
C LEU A 263 20.15 2.04 -6.95
N PRO A 264 20.13 0.70 -6.84
CA PRO A 264 18.97 -0.16 -7.07
C PRO A 264 17.90 0.02 -5.99
N ILE A 265 16.62 -0.05 -6.40
CA ILE A 265 15.43 -0.17 -5.55
C ILE A 265 14.57 -1.30 -6.13
N TYR A 266 14.01 -2.12 -5.23
CA TYR A 266 13.04 -3.14 -5.60
C TYR A 266 11.65 -2.73 -5.13
N ILE A 267 10.64 -2.91 -5.98
CA ILE A 267 9.26 -2.67 -5.61
C ILE A 267 8.48 -3.97 -5.76
N ASN A 268 7.91 -4.45 -4.67
CA ASN A 268 6.97 -5.55 -4.67
C ASN A 268 5.55 -4.98 -4.73
N ILE A 269 4.88 -5.21 -5.85
CA ILE A 269 3.53 -4.74 -6.14
C ILE A 269 2.55 -5.86 -5.81
N HIS A 270 1.54 -5.56 -5.01
CA HIS A 270 0.50 -6.53 -4.70
C HIS A 270 -0.52 -6.61 -5.85
N PHE A 271 -0.78 -7.79 -6.40
CA PHE A 271 -1.80 -8.08 -7.42
C PHE A 271 -2.68 -9.25 -6.98
N VAL A 272 -3.93 -9.32 -7.44
CA VAL A 272 -4.84 -10.45 -7.16
C VAL A 272 -5.54 -10.97 -8.39
N HIS A 273 -5.81 -10.17 -9.41
CA HIS A 273 -6.61 -10.63 -10.56
C HIS A 273 -6.17 -9.97 -11.88
N PRO A 274 -6.25 -10.65 -13.04
CA PRO A 274 -5.88 -10.09 -14.34
C PRO A 274 -6.59 -8.79 -14.72
N ALA A 275 -7.76 -8.52 -14.14
CA ALA A 275 -8.53 -7.30 -14.38
C ALA A 275 -7.84 -6.05 -13.80
N GLU A 276 -6.96 -6.20 -12.80
CA GLU A 276 -6.18 -5.08 -12.27
C GLU A 276 -5.11 -4.58 -13.24
N ILE A 277 -4.77 -5.35 -14.27
CA ILE A 277 -3.81 -4.93 -15.29
C ILE A 277 -4.57 -4.15 -16.37
N THR A 278 -4.94 -2.91 -16.02
CA THR A 278 -5.50 -1.92 -16.96
C THR A 278 -4.38 -1.21 -17.72
N ARG A 279 -4.73 -0.36 -18.68
CA ARG A 279 -3.75 0.41 -19.45
C ARG A 279 -2.95 1.38 -18.57
N GLU A 280 -3.59 1.97 -17.57
CA GLU A 280 -2.95 2.85 -16.60
C GLU A 280 -1.92 2.10 -15.75
N VAL A 281 -2.24 0.86 -15.33
CA VAL A 281 -1.33 0.01 -14.57
C VAL A 281 -0.17 -0.47 -15.42
N GLU A 282 -0.44 -0.89 -16.66
CA GLU A 282 0.60 -1.23 -17.63
C GLU A 282 1.59 -0.07 -17.82
N ASN A 283 1.08 1.14 -18.08
CA ASN A 283 1.93 2.33 -18.24
C ASN A 283 2.75 2.61 -16.97
N ALA A 284 2.12 2.58 -15.79
CA ALA A 284 2.79 2.81 -14.52
C ALA A 284 3.93 1.81 -14.27
N CYS A 285 3.68 0.51 -14.48
CA CYS A 285 4.69 -0.53 -14.32
C CYS A 285 5.83 -0.39 -15.35
N LEU A 286 5.50 -0.19 -16.63
CA LEU A 286 6.52 -0.03 -17.68
C LEU A 286 7.39 1.22 -17.46
N SER A 287 6.81 2.33 -16.98
CA SER A 287 7.57 3.53 -16.63
C SER A 287 8.51 3.31 -15.44
N LEU A 288 8.06 2.61 -14.40
CA LEU A 288 8.92 2.25 -13.27
C LEU A 288 10.06 1.34 -13.70
N SER A 289 9.76 0.26 -14.45
CA SER A 289 10.81 -0.66 -14.94
C SER A 289 11.76 0.02 -15.92
N GLY A 290 11.25 0.90 -16.79
CA GLY A 290 12.04 1.67 -17.74
C GLY A 290 13.00 2.67 -17.08
N ALA A 291 12.67 3.10 -15.85
CA ALA A 291 13.55 3.92 -15.02
C ALA A 291 14.61 3.10 -14.25
N GLY A 292 14.71 1.79 -14.48
CA GLY A 292 15.69 0.90 -13.85
C GLY A 292 15.24 0.32 -12.50
N ILE A 293 13.99 0.52 -12.10
CA ILE A 293 13.44 -0.02 -10.85
C ILE A 293 13.05 -1.48 -11.05
N ILE A 294 13.42 -2.36 -10.12
CA ILE A 294 13.17 -3.80 -10.25
C ILE A 294 11.81 -4.12 -9.66
N LEU A 295 10.90 -4.68 -10.47
CA LEU A 295 9.52 -4.94 -10.07
C LEU A 295 9.25 -6.42 -9.83
N GLY A 296 8.75 -6.73 -8.64
CA GLY A 296 8.19 -8.03 -8.28
C GLY A 296 6.68 -7.94 -8.05
N ALA A 297 5.96 -9.04 -8.27
CA ALA A 297 4.56 -9.17 -7.88
C ALA A 297 4.42 -10.10 -6.67
N GLN A 298 3.68 -9.64 -5.68
CA GLN A 298 3.16 -10.44 -4.58
C GLN A 298 1.67 -10.66 -4.81
N ILE A 299 1.21 -11.88 -4.64
CA ILE A 299 -0.18 -12.27 -4.85
C ILE A 299 -0.64 -13.02 -3.61
N VAL A 300 -1.90 -12.87 -3.20
CA VAL A 300 -2.53 -13.76 -2.21
C VAL A 300 -3.55 -14.63 -2.94
N LEU A 301 -3.55 -15.94 -2.65
CA LEU A 301 -4.44 -16.90 -3.28
C LEU A 301 -5.80 -16.92 -2.59
N LEU A 302 -6.79 -16.23 -3.12
CA LEU A 302 -8.08 -15.95 -2.50
C LEU A 302 -9.19 -16.79 -3.12
N LYS A 303 -9.91 -17.52 -2.28
CA LYS A 303 -11.08 -18.31 -2.67
C LYS A 303 -12.15 -17.44 -3.35
N GLY A 304 -12.62 -17.87 -4.52
CA GLY A 304 -13.63 -17.16 -5.30
C GLY A 304 -13.13 -15.93 -6.05
N ILE A 305 -11.81 -15.69 -6.09
CA ILE A 305 -11.20 -14.56 -6.81
C ILE A 305 -10.13 -15.07 -7.78
N ASN A 306 -9.14 -15.81 -7.29
CA ASN A 306 -8.01 -16.27 -8.11
C ASN A 306 -7.55 -17.69 -7.78
N ASP A 307 -8.37 -18.49 -7.10
CA ASP A 307 -8.16 -19.91 -6.80
C ASP A 307 -8.44 -20.84 -8.00
N ASP A 308 -8.29 -20.31 -9.21
CA ASP A 308 -8.40 -21.01 -10.48
C ASP A 308 -7.07 -20.94 -11.26
N PRO A 309 -6.52 -22.08 -11.73
CA PRO A 309 -5.30 -22.10 -12.52
C PRO A 309 -5.37 -21.28 -13.81
N GLY A 310 -6.53 -21.23 -14.48
CA GLY A 310 -6.73 -20.44 -15.69
C GLY A 310 -6.58 -18.95 -15.42
N ILE A 311 -7.20 -18.45 -14.36
CA ILE A 311 -7.10 -17.05 -13.93
C ILE A 311 -5.64 -16.69 -13.60
N LEU A 312 -4.95 -17.49 -12.77
CA LEU A 312 -3.56 -17.23 -12.42
C LEU A 312 -2.63 -17.33 -13.63
N LYS A 313 -2.84 -18.30 -14.53
CA LYS A 313 -2.08 -18.39 -15.78
C LYS A 313 -2.15 -17.09 -16.57
N VAL A 314 -3.33 -16.48 -16.69
CA VAL A 314 -3.49 -15.19 -17.37
C VAL A 314 -2.78 -14.07 -16.59
N LEU A 315 -2.96 -14.01 -15.26
CA LEU A 315 -2.33 -12.99 -14.41
C LEU A 315 -0.81 -13.02 -14.53
N LEU A 316 -0.21 -14.18 -14.30
CA LEU A 316 1.25 -14.37 -14.27
C LEU A 316 1.90 -14.06 -15.62
N LYS A 317 1.25 -14.41 -16.74
CA LYS A 317 1.74 -14.04 -18.07
C LYS A 317 1.63 -12.53 -18.32
N LYS A 318 0.51 -11.91 -17.95
CA LYS A 318 0.34 -10.46 -18.11
C LYS A 318 1.35 -9.67 -17.28
N LEU A 319 1.68 -10.12 -16.07
CA LEU A 319 2.69 -9.47 -15.21
C LEU A 319 4.05 -9.38 -15.91
N LEU A 320 4.50 -10.47 -16.55
CA LEU A 320 5.76 -10.46 -17.30
C LEU A 320 5.73 -9.47 -18.47
N ASN A 321 4.59 -9.35 -19.16
CA ASN A 321 4.45 -8.42 -20.29
C ASN A 321 4.57 -6.94 -19.88
N ILE A 322 4.32 -6.62 -18.62
CA ILE A 322 4.40 -5.25 -18.08
C ILE A 322 5.68 -5.02 -17.24
N GLY A 323 6.69 -5.89 -17.41
CA GLY A 323 7.98 -5.76 -16.72
C GLY A 323 7.95 -6.14 -15.23
N VAL A 324 6.92 -6.86 -14.78
CA VAL A 324 6.77 -7.28 -13.37
C VAL A 324 7.00 -8.78 -13.23
N LYS A 325 8.01 -9.17 -12.46
CA LYS A 325 8.34 -10.57 -12.20
C LYS A 325 7.40 -11.15 -11.13
N PRO A 326 6.64 -12.23 -11.39
CA PRO A 326 5.95 -12.94 -10.31
C PRO A 326 6.95 -13.47 -9.29
N TYR A 327 6.85 -12.99 -8.05
CA TYR A 327 7.81 -13.31 -6.98
C TYR A 327 7.24 -14.35 -6.03
N ALA A 328 6.06 -14.09 -5.45
CA ALA A 328 5.43 -14.98 -4.48
C ALA A 328 3.91 -14.99 -4.61
N ILE A 329 3.31 -16.17 -4.45
CA ILE A 329 1.90 -16.36 -4.12
C ILE A 329 1.82 -16.79 -2.66
N PHE A 330 1.15 -16.00 -1.83
CA PHE A 330 0.91 -16.28 -0.44
C PHE A 330 -0.39 -17.05 -0.27
N HIS A 331 -0.33 -18.11 0.54
CA HIS A 331 -1.53 -18.68 1.13
C HIS A 331 -2.20 -17.64 2.04
N PRO A 332 -3.54 -17.53 2.06
CA PRO A 332 -4.23 -16.58 2.92
C PRO A 332 -3.91 -16.80 4.40
N ASP A 333 -3.42 -15.74 5.04
CA ASP A 333 -3.20 -15.74 6.48
C ASP A 333 -4.51 -15.98 7.24
N ASN A 334 -4.42 -16.58 8.42
CA ASN A 334 -5.56 -16.76 9.33
C ASN A 334 -5.95 -15.45 10.05
N THR A 335 -6.16 -14.37 9.29
CA THR A 335 -6.54 -13.07 9.84
C THR A 335 -8.00 -13.06 10.25
N LYS A 336 -8.32 -12.43 11.39
CA LYS A 336 -9.70 -12.23 11.83
C LYS A 336 -10.53 -11.52 10.75
N GLY A 337 -11.66 -12.13 10.39
CA GLY A 337 -12.59 -11.60 9.40
C GLY A 337 -12.20 -11.92 7.96
N THR A 338 -11.30 -12.87 7.71
CA THR A 338 -10.88 -13.24 6.34
C THR A 338 -11.08 -14.72 6.03
N SER A 339 -11.67 -15.50 6.95
CA SER A 339 -11.89 -16.95 6.80
C SER A 339 -12.56 -17.37 5.48
N HIS A 340 -13.51 -16.58 4.98
CA HIS A 340 -14.23 -16.86 3.72
C HIS A 340 -13.35 -16.76 2.45
N PHE A 341 -12.16 -16.14 2.53
CA PHE A 341 -11.16 -16.15 1.45
C PHE A 341 -10.19 -17.33 1.53
N ARG A 342 -10.20 -18.09 2.63
CA ARG A 342 -9.25 -19.19 2.84
C ARG A 342 -9.65 -20.42 2.02
N LEU A 343 -8.63 -21.20 1.69
CA LEU A 343 -8.70 -22.46 0.97
C LEU A 343 -7.72 -23.45 1.60
N ASP A 344 -7.80 -24.72 1.21
CA ASP A 344 -6.88 -25.74 1.70
C ASP A 344 -5.49 -25.57 1.07
N ILE A 345 -4.44 -25.93 1.82
CA ILE A 345 -3.05 -25.81 1.33
C ILE A 345 -2.85 -26.69 0.10
N GLU A 346 -3.44 -27.88 0.09
CA GLU A 346 -3.43 -28.85 -1.00
C GLU A 346 -3.99 -28.26 -2.29
N LYS A 347 -5.05 -27.44 -2.19
CA LYS A 347 -5.61 -26.71 -3.34
C LYS A 347 -4.58 -25.73 -3.90
N GLY A 348 -3.89 -24.98 -3.04
CA GLY A 348 -2.81 -24.08 -3.48
C GLY A 348 -1.64 -24.80 -4.13
N ILE A 349 -1.19 -25.93 -3.57
CA ILE A 349 -0.15 -26.79 -4.16
C ILE A 349 -0.59 -27.26 -5.55
N SER A 350 -1.81 -27.79 -5.66
CA SER A 350 -2.37 -28.30 -6.92
C SER A 350 -2.44 -27.21 -8.00
N ILE A 351 -2.87 -26.00 -7.64
CA ILE A 351 -2.91 -24.87 -8.56
C ILE A 351 -1.52 -24.55 -9.10
N ILE A 352 -0.51 -24.41 -8.23
CA ILE A 352 0.85 -24.03 -8.64
C ILE A 352 1.50 -25.16 -9.47
N HIS A 353 1.27 -26.42 -9.08
CA HIS A 353 1.69 -27.59 -9.84
C HIS A 353 1.11 -27.58 -11.26
N SER A 354 -0.19 -27.28 -11.42
CA SER A 354 -0.87 -27.24 -12.72
C SER A 354 -0.36 -26.14 -13.66
N LEU A 355 0.40 -25.17 -13.14
CA LEU A 355 1.03 -24.11 -13.94
C LEU A 355 2.45 -24.51 -14.38
N ARG A 356 3.17 -25.27 -13.56
CA ARG A 356 4.56 -25.69 -13.82
C ARG A 356 4.61 -26.56 -15.07
N GLY A 357 5.51 -26.23 -16.00
CA GLY A 357 5.63 -26.91 -17.31
C GLY A 357 4.65 -26.41 -18.37
N TYR A 358 3.57 -25.71 -17.98
CA TYR A 358 2.56 -25.17 -18.91
C TYR A 358 2.71 -23.67 -19.19
N ILE A 359 3.47 -22.94 -18.38
CA ILE A 359 3.93 -21.58 -18.65
C ILE A 359 5.43 -21.45 -18.41
N SER A 360 6.01 -20.34 -18.87
CA SER A 360 7.43 -20.05 -18.66
C SER A 360 7.82 -20.20 -17.18
N GLY A 361 8.97 -20.80 -16.91
CA GLY A 361 9.53 -20.87 -15.56
C GLY A 361 9.72 -19.49 -14.92
N MET A 362 9.88 -18.44 -15.74
CA MET A 362 9.91 -17.06 -15.25
C MET A 362 8.57 -16.58 -14.68
N ALA A 363 7.45 -17.18 -15.08
CA ALA A 363 6.13 -16.80 -14.62
C ALA A 363 5.70 -17.53 -13.35
N ILE A 364 6.40 -18.60 -12.95
CA ILE A 364 6.00 -19.38 -11.78
C ILE A 364 6.62 -18.77 -10.51
N PRO A 365 5.79 -18.25 -9.59
CA PRO A 365 6.27 -17.73 -8.31
C PRO A 365 6.49 -18.86 -7.29
N HIS A 366 7.09 -18.51 -6.16
CA HIS A 366 7.12 -19.40 -4.99
C HIS A 366 5.75 -19.39 -4.30
N TYR A 367 5.26 -20.54 -3.86
CA TYR A 367 4.05 -20.65 -3.05
C TYR A 367 4.43 -20.66 -1.58
N MET A 368 4.03 -19.63 -0.86
CA MET A 368 4.52 -19.33 0.49
C MET A 368 3.38 -19.42 1.51
N VAL A 369 3.65 -20.07 2.64
CA VAL A 369 2.80 -20.05 3.83
C VAL A 369 3.54 -19.29 4.92
N ASP A 370 2.94 -18.24 5.48
CA ASP A 370 3.47 -17.55 6.66
C ASP A 370 3.00 -18.29 7.93
N LEU A 371 3.95 -18.69 8.78
CA LEU A 371 3.68 -19.52 9.96
C LEU A 371 3.42 -18.67 11.22
N TYR A 372 2.45 -19.11 12.04
CA TYR A 372 2.12 -18.52 13.34
C TYR A 372 2.79 -19.28 14.51
N PRO A 373 3.17 -18.60 15.63
CA PRO A 373 3.28 -17.15 15.80
C PRO A 373 4.67 -16.65 15.38
N GLY A 374 4.80 -16.18 14.13
CA GLY A 374 6.03 -15.57 13.64
C GLY A 374 7.10 -16.55 13.15
N GLY A 375 6.72 -17.77 12.75
CA GLY A 375 7.65 -18.78 12.23
C GLY A 375 8.23 -18.44 10.83
N GLY A 376 7.73 -17.37 10.20
CA GLY A 376 8.21 -16.89 8.91
C GLY A 376 7.56 -17.62 7.73
N LYS A 377 8.05 -17.27 6.53
CA LYS A 377 7.57 -17.72 5.23
C LYS A 377 8.27 -19.02 4.89
N VAL A 378 7.48 -20.07 4.64
CA VAL A 378 7.96 -21.35 4.17
C VAL A 378 7.41 -21.61 2.78
N GLU A 379 8.28 -21.96 1.85
CA GLU A 379 7.87 -22.41 0.52
C GLU A 379 7.27 -23.81 0.64
N ILE A 380 6.07 -23.98 0.10
CA ILE A 380 5.39 -25.26 -0.02
C ILE A 380 5.32 -25.62 -1.50
N CYS A 381 5.76 -26.82 -1.85
CA CYS A 381 5.84 -27.26 -3.25
C CYS A 381 5.31 -28.68 -3.43
N TYR A 382 4.99 -29.02 -4.68
CA TYR A 382 4.63 -30.37 -5.06
C TYR A 382 5.87 -31.28 -5.03
N ASN A 383 5.74 -32.46 -4.42
CA ASN A 383 6.81 -33.44 -4.41
C ASN A 383 6.88 -34.20 -5.74
N TYR A 384 7.85 -33.84 -6.57
CA TYR A 384 8.13 -34.51 -7.84
C TYR A 384 8.90 -35.84 -7.67
N ILE A 385 9.55 -36.09 -6.53
CA ILE A 385 10.22 -37.37 -6.25
C ILE A 385 9.17 -38.38 -5.75
N LYS A 386 8.92 -39.42 -6.54
CA LYS A 386 7.92 -40.46 -6.24
C LYS A 386 8.50 -41.74 -5.68
N SER A 387 9.78 -42.02 -5.95
CA SER A 387 10.46 -43.20 -5.43
C SER A 387 11.97 -42.97 -5.32
N ARG A 388 12.64 -43.82 -4.53
CA ARG A 388 14.10 -43.88 -4.42
C ARG A 388 14.54 -45.33 -4.28
N LYS A 389 15.54 -45.75 -5.07
CA LYS A 389 16.19 -47.07 -4.99
C LYS A 389 17.71 -46.88 -5.05
N GLY A 390 18.37 -46.98 -3.90
CA GLY A 390 19.79 -46.63 -3.78
C GLY A 390 20.02 -45.16 -4.14
N ASP A 391 20.87 -44.92 -5.14
CA ASP A 391 21.18 -43.60 -5.68
C ASP A 391 20.25 -43.16 -6.81
N THR A 392 19.33 -44.02 -7.25
CA THR A 392 18.37 -43.68 -8.31
C THR A 392 17.07 -43.14 -7.73
N TYR A 393 16.61 -42.00 -8.26
CA TYR A 393 15.34 -41.34 -7.96
C TYR A 393 14.34 -41.51 -9.10
N GLY A 394 13.09 -41.85 -8.76
CA GLY A 394 11.97 -41.77 -9.70
C GLY A 394 11.34 -40.37 -9.62
N ILE A 395 11.54 -39.56 -10.65
CA ILE A 395 11.08 -38.17 -10.72
C ILE A 395 9.95 -38.06 -11.73
N GLU A 396 8.81 -37.54 -11.28
CA GLU A 396 7.66 -37.23 -12.11
C GLU A 396 7.86 -35.89 -12.83
N ASN A 397 7.53 -35.80 -14.12
CA ASN A 397 7.51 -34.53 -14.84
C ASN A 397 6.12 -33.85 -14.78
N TYR A 398 5.96 -32.71 -15.44
CA TYR A 398 4.70 -31.96 -15.47
C TYR A 398 3.52 -32.69 -16.15
N LYS A 399 3.78 -33.77 -16.91
CA LYS A 399 2.75 -34.61 -17.55
C LYS A 399 2.38 -35.83 -16.71
N GLY A 400 3.01 -36.03 -15.56
CA GLY A 400 2.84 -37.25 -14.75
C GLY A 400 3.70 -38.44 -15.23
N GLU A 401 4.61 -38.23 -16.18
CA GLU A 401 5.52 -39.27 -16.67
C GLU A 401 6.69 -39.45 -15.67
N LEU A 402 7.02 -40.70 -15.33
CA LEU A 402 8.10 -41.04 -14.40
C LEU A 402 9.41 -41.26 -15.15
N PHE A 403 10.49 -40.63 -14.67
CA PHE A 403 11.85 -40.78 -15.18
C PHE A 403 12.80 -41.21 -14.06
N GLU A 404 13.77 -42.05 -14.38
CA GLU A 404 14.86 -42.39 -13.47
C GLU A 404 15.99 -41.36 -13.60
N TYR A 405 16.48 -40.87 -12.46
CA TYR A 405 17.63 -39.98 -12.37
C TYR A 405 18.59 -40.50 -11.30
N ARG A 406 19.88 -40.61 -11.62
CA ARG A 406 20.91 -41.12 -10.71
C ARG A 406 21.83 -40.00 -10.24
#